data_AF-A0AAP3V3C5-F1
#
_entry.id   AF-A0AAP3V3C5-F1
#
_cell.length_a   1.000
_cell.length_b   1.000
_cell.length_c   1.000
_cell.angle_alpha   90.00
_cell.angle_beta   90.00
_cell.angle_gamma   90.00
#
_symmetry.space_group_name_H-M   'P 1'
#
loop_
_entity.id
_entity.type
_entity.pdbx_description
1 polymer ?
#
loop_
_entity_poly.entity_id
_entity_poly.type
_entity_poly.pdbx_seq_one_letter_code
_entity_poly.pdbx_strand_id
1 'polypeptide(L)' 'MENLEPRFTTEEVANRYGVKITTVQRWVREGRLTALNLGGNRYGPYVYRPSDLEEFERKTVREAVSI' A
#
# COMPACT_ATOMS: atom_id res chain seq x y z
N MET A 1 16.41 -22.82 -2.37
CA MET A 1 16.16 -21.57 -1.64
C MET A 1 14.72 -21.19 -1.91
N GLU A 2 13.89 -21.09 -0.88
CA GLU A 2 12.53 -20.55 -1.03
C GLU A 2 12.64 -19.08 -1.45
N ASN A 3 12.01 -18.70 -2.56
CA ASN A 3 11.91 -17.30 -2.97
C ASN A 3 10.94 -16.60 -2.01
N LEU A 4 11.46 -15.79 -1.08
CA LEU A 4 10.65 -14.89 -0.29
C LEU A 4 10.06 -13.82 -1.21
N GLU A 5 8.74 -13.69 -1.21
CA GLU A 5 8.05 -12.64 -1.97
C GLU A 5 8.48 -11.26 -1.45
N PRO A 6 8.84 -10.29 -2.33
CA PRO A 6 9.23 -8.95 -1.90
C PRO A 6 8.13 -8.27 -1.10
N ARG A 7 8.51 -7.43 -0.14
CA ARG A 7 7.57 -6.59 0.62
C ARG A 7 8.11 -5.19 0.78
N PHE A 8 7.21 -4.22 0.71
CA PHE A 8 7.49 -2.82 1.00
C PHE A 8 6.94 -2.47 2.38
N THR A 9 7.61 -1.58 3.08
CA THR A 9 7.14 -0.91 4.30
C THR A 9 6.29 0.31 3.95
N THR A 10 5.56 0.86 4.92
CA THR A 10 4.78 2.09 4.72
C THR A 10 5.66 3.28 4.32
N GLU A 11 6.90 3.34 4.80
CA GLU A 11 7.85 4.39 4.43
C GLU A 11 8.29 4.27 2.96
N GLU A 12 8.63 3.06 2.51
CA GLU A 12 8.97 2.83 1.09
C GLU A 12 7.81 3.15 0.15
N VAL A 13 6.59 2.77 0.53
CA VAL A 13 5.38 3.10 -0.24
C VAL A 13 5.14 4.62 -0.26
N ALA A 14 5.32 5.30 0.87
CA ALA A 14 5.19 6.75 0.96
C ALA A 14 6.20 7.46 0.04
N ASN A 15 7.46 7.02 0.07
CA ASN A 15 8.52 7.53 -0.79
C ASN A 15 8.23 7.25 -2.28
N ARG A 16 7.77 6.04 -2.62
CA ARG A 16 7.42 5.65 -4.00
C ARG A 16 6.37 6.57 -4.61
N TYR A 17 5.34 6.93 -3.84
CA TYR A 17 4.24 7.78 -4.33
C TYR A 17 4.42 9.28 -4.03
N GLY A 18 5.51 9.68 -3.37
CA GLY A 18 5.76 11.07 -3.01
C GLY A 18 4.72 11.63 -2.02
N VAL A 19 4.20 10.80 -1.12
CA VAL A 19 3.17 11.19 -0.14
C VAL A 19 3.67 11.02 1.29
N LYS A 20 2.92 11.53 2.27
CA LYS A 20 3.21 11.31 3.69
C LYS A 20 2.86 9.88 4.10
N ILE A 21 3.57 9.31 5.08
CA ILE A 21 3.25 8.01 5.70
C ILE A 21 1.78 7.94 6.15
N THR A 22 1.26 9.03 6.72
CA THR A 22 -0.14 9.13 7.17
C THR A 22 -1.14 9.03 6.02
N THR A 23 -0.78 9.47 4.82
CA THR A 23 -1.60 9.30 3.61
C THR A 23 -1.72 7.83 3.24
N VAL A 24 -0.61 7.08 3.29
CA VAL A 24 -0.61 5.63 3.01
C VAL A 24 -1.44 4.88 4.04
N GLN A 25 -1.25 5.17 5.34
CA GLN A 25 -2.06 4.58 6.42
C GLN A 25 -3.56 4.89 6.26
N ARG A 26 -3.88 6.10 5.78
CA ARG A 26 -5.26 6.49 5.48
C ARG A 26 -5.83 5.66 4.33
N TRP A 27 -5.09 5.43 3.24
CA TRP A 27 -5.54 4.56 2.15
C TRP A 27 -5.81 3.13 2.63
N VAL A 28 -4.99 2.59 3.52
CA VAL A 28 -5.24 1.27 4.14
C VAL A 28 -6.51 1.29 4.97
N ARG A 29 -6.71 2.31 5.81
CA ARG A 29 -7.93 2.46 6.63
C ARG A 29 -9.21 2.64 5.80
N GLU A 30 -9.11 3.30 4.65
CA GLU A 30 -10.21 3.51 3.72
C GLU A 30 -10.44 2.30 2.79
N GLY A 31 -9.63 1.25 2.91
CA GLY A 31 -9.71 0.06 2.06
C GLY A 31 -9.28 0.29 0.61
N ARG A 32 -8.63 1.42 0.32
CA ARG A 32 -8.13 1.76 -1.02
C ARG A 32 -6.86 0.99 -1.36
N LEU A 33 -5.98 0.82 -0.38
CA LEU A 33 -4.72 0.09 -0.52
C LEU A 33 -4.71 -1.12 0.42
N THR A 34 -4.53 -2.31 -0.15
CA THR A 34 -4.38 -3.56 0.62
C THR A 34 -3.02 -3.59 1.33
N ALA A 35 -3.01 -4.05 2.57
CA ALA A 35 -1.78 -4.22 3.35
C ALA A 35 -1.90 -5.39 4.33
N LEU A 36 -0.77 -6.00 4.66
CA LEU A 36 -0.65 -6.98 5.74
C LEU A 36 -0.25 -6.24 7.03
N ASN A 37 -1.08 -6.33 8.07
CA ASN A 37 -0.74 -5.81 9.39
C ASN A 37 0.09 -6.85 10.16
N LEU A 38 1.31 -6.50 10.53
CA LEU A 38 2.24 -7.38 11.23
C LEU A 38 2.00 -7.44 12.75
N GLY A 39 0.75 -7.29 13.19
CA GLY A 39 0.36 -7.42 14.60
C GLY A 39 0.53 -6.15 15.44
N GLY A 40 0.53 -4.96 14.83
CA GLY A 40 0.47 -3.70 15.57
C GLY A 40 -0.95 -3.15 15.72
N ASN A 41 -1.07 -1.84 15.94
CA ASN A 41 -2.38 -1.20 16.08
C ASN A 41 -3.02 -0.92 14.71
N ARG A 42 -4.10 -0.13 14.68
CA ARG A 42 -4.80 0.26 13.44
C ARG A 42 -3.99 1.10 12.44
N TYR A 43 -2.72 1.36 12.73
CA TYR A 43 -1.78 2.11 11.89
C TYR A 43 -0.56 1.26 11.47
N GLY A 44 -0.61 -0.04 11.71
CA GLY A 44 0.45 -0.98 11.38
C GLY A 44 1.32 -1.37 12.59
N PRO A 45 2.52 -1.91 12.36
CA PRO A 45 3.27 -1.82 11.10
C PRO A 45 2.62 -2.61 9.95
N TYR A 46 2.57 -1.96 8.79
CA TYR A 46 2.05 -2.53 7.55
C TYR A 46 3.20 -2.91 6.62
N VAL A 47 3.00 -3.99 5.88
CA VAL A 47 3.79 -4.30 4.68
C VAL A 47 2.89 -4.59 3.49
N TYR A 48 3.40 -4.31 2.30
CA TYR A 48 2.65 -4.31 1.04
C TYR A 48 3.32 -5.24 0.04
N ARG A 49 2.54 -6.08 -0.65
CA ARG A 49 3.06 -6.89 -1.77
C ARG A 49 3.18 -6.01 -3.02
N PRO A 50 4.10 -6.33 -3.95
CA PRO A 50 4.12 -5.71 -5.27
C PRO A 50 2.75 -5.73 -5.96
N SER A 51 2.05 -6.87 -5.89
CA SER A 51 0.73 -7.06 -6.50
C SER A 51 -0.37 -6.15 -5.92
N ASP A 52 -0.32 -5.88 -4.61
CA ASP A 52 -1.26 -4.95 -3.95
C ASP A 52 -1.06 -3.50 -4.46
N LEU A 53 0.21 -3.10 -4.67
CA LEU A 53 0.55 -1.79 -5.21
C LEU A 53 0.11 -1.64 -6.67
N GLU A 54 0.33 -2.67 -7.49
CA GLU A 54 -0.14 -2.68 -8.87
C GLU A 54 -1.68 -2.62 -8.94
N GLU A 55 -2.40 -3.29 -8.05
CA GLU A 55 -3.85 -3.21 -7.99
C GLU A 55 -4.33 -1.81 -7.60
N PHE A 56 -3.68 -1.20 -6.61
CA PHE A 56 -3.95 0.18 -6.21
C PHE A 56 -3.75 1.17 -7.37
N GLU A 57 -2.66 1.02 -8.12
CA GLU A 57 -2.36 1.83 -9.31
C GLU A 57 -3.44 1.65 -10.39
N ARG A 58 -3.83 0.40 -10.69
CA ARG A 58 -4.90 0.10 -11.66
C ARG A 58 -6.23 0.75 -11.27
N LYS A 59 -6.63 0.66 -9.98
CA LYS A 59 -7.85 1.29 -9.47
C LYS A 59 -7.80 2.81 -9.58
N THR A 60 -6.68 3.42 -9.19
CA THR A 60 -6.50 4.87 -9.24
C THR A 60 -6.53 5.41 -10.66
N VAL A 61 -5.90 4.73 -11.62
CA VAL A 61 -5.96 5.12 -13.04
C VAL A 61 -7.38 5.00 -13.59
N ARG A 62 -8.10 3.92 -13.27
CA ARG A 62 -9.50 3.74 -13.70
C ARG A 62 -10.41 4.85 -13.17
N GLU A 63 -10.25 5.25 -11.91
CA GLU A 63 -10.98 6.37 -11.32
C GLU A 63 -10.71 7.69 -12.06
N ALA A 64 -9.45 7.96 -12.43
CA ALA A 64 -9.07 9.18 -13.14
C ALA A 64 -9.60 9.26 -14.58
N VAL A 65 -9.69 8.12 -15.28
CA VAL A 65 -10.12 8.05 -16.70
C VAL A 65 -11.66 7.97 -16.84
N SER A 66 -12.38 7.68 -15.76
CA SER A 66 -13.85 7.59 -15.76
C SER A 66 -14.55 8.96 -15.61
N ILE A 67 -13.82 10.08 -15.79
CA ILE A 67 -14.27 11.47 -15.62
C ILE A 67 -14.37 12.16 -16.98
#